data_AF-A0A8S1XG44-F1
#
_entry.id   AF-A0A8S1XG44-F1
#
_cell.length_a   1.000
_cell.length_b   1.000
_cell.length_c   1.000
_cell.angle_alpha   90.00
_cell.angle_beta   90.00
_cell.angle_gamma   90.00
#
_symmetry.space_group_name_H-M   'P 1'
#
loop_
_entity.id
_entity.type
_entity.pdbx_description
1 polymer ?
#
loop_
_entity_poly.entity_id
_entity_poly.type
_entity_poly.pdbx_seq_one_letter_code
_entity_poly.pdbx_strand_id
1 'polypeptide(L)'
;MFLFYILLSFLHLVHSSEICKSLHVSTNLKKSKDDIISKGIASKQWNRKAKNPIIVPATQNIDYLYITSDDPNLSLENFQLDFDDHYFADSTTRLDHRPNGQHTEYAVEINYKCKQYGGTLINYEMTFFVPNCGDAQIYWKKFCGNPLTLREGFAVDMIYKNYRQEIIKNSEIINASYFDSDLDNYVFNVARDINVIKFILQMKQSNPTNDPIPEGFITDTATLKAIPEVNLTLPYVDIEMENVTKAWFEGDLVNGGLITEKENVLTLNFKCIGLGTSKIEITFPFQYFKDITLVIVKDCNYAFKVQNVINAKYQESDSITFAIYIIIFLVIIGLFYNLCIGRKKGLANIPMLITIIDMILCITCLQKTCVGKFIRKRFGLAGESFLPVDETDESFSSSQKQFYGSI
;
A
#
# COMPACT_ATOMS: atom_id res chain seq x y z
N MET A 1 -20.46 62.48 -24.63
CA MET A 1 -21.12 61.16 -24.81
C MET A 1 -20.09 60.02 -24.85
N PHE A 2 -19.10 60.03 -25.74
CA PHE A 2 -18.10 58.95 -25.86
C PHE A 2 -17.29 58.68 -24.56
N LEU A 3 -16.85 59.74 -23.87
CA LEU A 3 -16.15 59.64 -22.58
C LEU A 3 -17.02 59.05 -21.45
N PHE A 4 -18.33 59.26 -21.52
CA PHE A 4 -19.29 58.70 -20.55
C PHE A 4 -19.45 57.19 -20.77
N TYR A 5 -19.50 56.73 -22.03
CA TYR A 5 -19.51 55.30 -22.35
C TYR A 5 -18.22 54.60 -21.95
N ILE A 6 -17.05 55.22 -22.15
CA ILE A 6 -15.77 54.65 -21.69
C ILE A 6 -15.74 54.52 -20.16
N LEU A 7 -16.21 55.55 -19.43
CA LEU A 7 -16.26 55.53 -17.97
C LEU A 7 -17.23 54.45 -17.46
N LEU A 8 -18.41 54.31 -18.09
CA LEU A 8 -19.38 53.26 -17.75
C LEU A 8 -18.82 51.86 -17.99
N SER A 9 -18.13 51.65 -19.12
CA SER A 9 -17.48 50.37 -19.43
C SER A 9 -16.36 50.05 -18.44
N PHE A 10 -15.57 51.05 -18.02
CA PHE A 10 -14.53 50.88 -17.00
C PHE A 10 -15.12 50.55 -15.61
N LEU A 11 -16.20 51.24 -15.22
CA LEU A 11 -16.93 50.97 -13.98
C LEU A 11 -17.50 49.55 -13.97
N HIS A 12 -18.09 49.09 -15.09
CA HIS A 12 -18.54 47.71 -15.23
C HIS A 12 -17.39 46.70 -15.11
N LEU A 13 -16.23 46.97 -15.72
CA LEU A 13 -15.07 46.08 -15.66
C LEU A 13 -14.50 45.96 -14.23
N VAL A 14 -14.44 47.06 -13.49
CA VAL A 14 -13.94 47.09 -12.10
C VAL A 14 -14.93 46.39 -11.17
N HIS A 15 -16.24 46.61 -11.36
CA HIS A 15 -17.27 45.98 -10.53
C HIS A 15 -17.35 44.47 -10.75
N SER A 16 -17.26 44.00 -12.00
CA SER A 16 -17.16 42.56 -12.31
C SER A 16 -15.94 41.91 -11.65
N SER A 17 -14.79 42.59 -11.60
CA SER A 17 -13.56 42.10 -10.96
C SER A 17 -13.67 41.91 -9.43
N GLU A 18 -14.49 42.71 -8.75
CA GLU A 18 -14.71 42.56 -7.30
C GLU A 18 -15.66 41.41 -6.95
N ILE A 19 -16.73 41.21 -7.73
CA ILE A 19 -17.69 40.10 -7.57
C ILE A 19 -17.00 38.73 -7.70
N CYS A 20 -15.93 38.64 -8.49
CA CYS A 20 -15.19 37.39 -8.65
C CYS A 20 -14.28 37.06 -7.48
N LYS A 21 -13.92 38.06 -6.66
CA LYS A 21 -13.15 37.85 -5.43
C LYS A 21 -14.01 37.33 -4.28
N SER A 22 -15.33 37.49 -4.36
CA SER A 22 -16.28 36.98 -3.35
C SER A 22 -16.74 35.54 -3.58
N LEU A 23 -16.52 34.96 -4.77
CA LEU A 23 -16.90 33.55 -5.00
C LEU A 23 -16.05 32.60 -4.16
N HIS A 24 -16.74 31.86 -3.31
CA HIS A 24 -16.15 30.90 -2.40
C HIS A 24 -16.98 29.62 -2.39
N VAL A 25 -16.32 28.48 -2.60
CA VAL A 25 -16.96 27.15 -2.62
C VAL A 25 -16.25 26.24 -1.63
N SER A 26 -17.02 25.55 -0.79
CA SER A 26 -16.53 24.75 0.33
C SER A 26 -17.40 23.50 0.56
N THR A 27 -16.83 22.44 1.13
CA THR A 27 -17.59 21.29 1.66
C THR A 27 -18.10 21.52 3.09
N ASN A 28 -17.73 22.63 3.72
CA ASN A 28 -18.07 22.96 5.11
C ASN A 28 -18.30 24.46 5.31
N LEU A 29 -19.53 24.84 5.64
CA LEU A 29 -19.93 26.23 5.95
C LEU A 29 -19.11 26.89 7.07
N LYS A 30 -18.54 26.12 8.00
CA LYS A 30 -17.87 26.63 9.21
C LYS A 30 -16.34 26.62 9.16
N LYS A 31 -15.72 26.03 8.14
CA LYS A 31 -14.25 25.91 8.02
C LYS A 31 -13.74 26.54 6.73
N SER A 32 -13.22 27.77 6.84
CA SER A 32 -12.64 28.55 5.72
C SER A 32 -11.24 28.09 5.27
N LYS A 33 -10.76 26.91 5.70
CA LYS A 33 -9.39 26.42 5.40
C LYS A 33 -9.36 25.29 4.39
N ASP A 34 -10.52 24.72 4.05
CA ASP A 34 -10.68 23.59 3.12
C ASP A 34 -11.43 24.03 1.85
N ASP A 35 -11.16 25.26 1.40
CA ASP A 35 -11.85 25.85 0.26
C ASP A 35 -11.55 25.05 -1.01
N ILE A 36 -12.62 24.65 -1.69
CA ILE A 36 -12.54 24.05 -3.01
C ILE A 36 -12.17 25.12 -4.01
N ILE A 37 -12.87 26.26 -3.96
CA ILE A 37 -12.61 27.46 -4.76
C ILE A 37 -12.50 28.64 -3.81
N SER A 38 -11.40 29.39 -3.90
CA SER A 38 -11.19 30.63 -3.16
C SER A 38 -10.85 31.75 -4.14
N LYS A 39 -11.62 32.84 -4.12
CA LYS A 39 -11.46 33.98 -5.04
C LYS A 39 -11.49 33.55 -6.52
N GLY A 40 -12.39 32.63 -6.85
CA GLY A 40 -12.53 32.09 -8.21
C GLY A 40 -11.46 31.09 -8.66
N ILE A 41 -10.51 30.70 -7.79
CA ILE A 41 -9.44 29.74 -8.14
C ILE A 41 -9.65 28.42 -7.40
N ALA A 42 -9.73 27.31 -8.14
CA ALA A 42 -9.79 25.97 -7.57
C ALA A 42 -8.48 25.56 -6.89
N SER A 43 -8.57 24.94 -5.72
CA SER A 43 -7.41 24.44 -4.99
C SER A 43 -6.78 23.23 -5.67
N LYS A 44 -5.48 23.02 -5.47
CA LYS A 44 -4.67 22.05 -6.24
C LYS A 44 -5.22 20.61 -6.20
N GLN A 45 -5.85 20.21 -5.11
CA GLN A 45 -6.39 18.86 -4.89
C GLN A 45 -7.67 18.58 -5.70
N TRP A 46 -8.38 19.62 -6.14
CA TRP A 46 -9.59 19.55 -6.96
C TRP A 46 -9.32 19.81 -8.44
N ASN A 47 -8.05 19.89 -8.84
CA ASN A 47 -7.65 20.04 -10.23
C ASN A 47 -7.62 18.66 -10.92
N ARG A 48 -8.02 18.59 -12.19
CA ARG A 48 -7.96 17.39 -13.02
C ARG A 48 -6.60 16.68 -12.99
N LYS A 49 -5.50 17.44 -12.88
CA LYS A 49 -4.12 16.92 -12.86
C LYS A 49 -3.56 16.72 -11.44
N ALA A 50 -4.40 16.72 -10.40
CA ALA A 50 -3.98 16.49 -9.04
C ALA A 50 -3.29 15.12 -8.91
N LYS A 51 -2.11 15.08 -8.28
CA LYS A 51 -1.40 13.82 -8.00
C LYS A 51 -2.23 12.89 -7.10
N ASN A 52 -2.95 13.50 -6.15
CA ASN A 52 -3.86 12.83 -5.24
C ASN A 52 -5.24 13.51 -5.38
N PRO A 53 -6.11 13.02 -6.28
CA PRO A 53 -7.45 13.57 -6.44
C PRO A 53 -8.30 13.24 -5.21
N ILE A 54 -9.34 14.05 -4.96
CA ILE A 54 -10.35 13.75 -3.95
C ILE A 54 -11.14 12.51 -4.38
N ILE A 55 -11.28 11.54 -3.47
CA ILE A 55 -12.05 10.31 -3.69
C ILE A 55 -13.19 10.27 -2.66
N VAL A 56 -14.41 10.26 -3.15
CA VAL A 56 -15.62 10.13 -2.34
C VAL A 56 -15.88 8.64 -2.07
N PRO A 57 -16.07 8.24 -0.79
CA PRO A 57 -16.33 6.86 -0.41
C PRO A 57 -17.55 6.23 -1.10
N ALA A 58 -17.54 4.92 -1.28
CA ALA A 58 -18.65 4.16 -1.87
C ALA A 58 -19.98 4.38 -1.13
N THR A 59 -19.92 4.45 0.20
CA THR A 59 -21.08 4.58 1.11
C THR A 59 -21.75 5.95 1.07
N GLN A 60 -21.08 6.97 0.54
CA GLN A 60 -21.58 8.34 0.50
C GLN A 60 -22.45 8.54 -0.73
N ASN A 61 -23.77 8.65 -0.55
CA ASN A 61 -24.72 8.77 -1.66
C ASN A 61 -25.05 10.23 -2.03
N ILE A 62 -24.85 11.14 -1.09
CA ILE A 62 -25.17 12.56 -1.24
C ILE A 62 -23.98 13.36 -0.74
N ASP A 63 -23.63 14.40 -1.49
CA ASP A 63 -22.64 15.39 -1.14
C ASP A 63 -23.21 16.81 -1.24
N TYR A 64 -22.57 17.75 -0.54
CA TYR A 64 -22.98 19.15 -0.53
C TYR A 64 -21.79 20.06 -0.81
N LEU A 65 -21.97 20.95 -1.78
CA LEU A 65 -21.06 22.07 -2.04
C LEU A 65 -21.76 23.35 -1.61
N TYR A 66 -21.18 24.05 -0.64
CA TYR A 66 -21.67 25.31 -0.14
C TYR A 66 -20.99 26.44 -0.86
N ILE A 67 -21.79 27.43 -1.29
CA ILE A 67 -21.33 28.57 -2.05
C ILE A 67 -21.77 29.83 -1.32
N THR A 68 -20.81 30.72 -1.08
CA THR A 68 -21.08 32.08 -0.65
C THR A 68 -20.66 33.03 -1.77
N SER A 69 -21.55 33.92 -2.16
CA SER A 69 -21.34 34.90 -3.21
C SER A 69 -22.09 36.19 -2.86
N ASP A 70 -21.54 37.32 -3.27
CA ASP A 70 -22.22 38.62 -3.17
C ASP A 70 -23.26 38.80 -4.30
N ASP A 71 -23.35 37.85 -5.25
CA ASP A 71 -24.35 37.81 -6.32
C ASP A 71 -25.64 37.08 -5.87
N PRO A 72 -26.80 37.77 -5.80
CA PRO A 72 -28.02 37.24 -5.20
C PRO A 72 -28.85 36.31 -6.10
N ASN A 73 -28.43 36.02 -7.34
CA ASN A 73 -29.27 35.26 -8.28
C ASN A 73 -28.53 34.07 -8.93
N LEU A 74 -27.96 33.16 -8.13
CA LEU A 74 -27.54 31.86 -8.64
C LEU A 74 -28.74 30.92 -8.79
N SER A 75 -28.81 30.24 -9.92
CA SER A 75 -29.83 29.25 -10.27
C SER A 75 -29.17 27.91 -10.57
N LEU A 76 -29.96 26.84 -10.68
CA LEU A 76 -29.42 25.52 -11.01
C LEU A 76 -28.68 25.50 -12.36
N GLU A 77 -29.07 26.36 -13.30
CA GLU A 77 -28.44 26.48 -14.63
C GLU A 77 -26.99 26.96 -14.55
N ASN A 78 -26.59 27.56 -13.43
CA ASN A 78 -25.22 27.97 -13.18
C ASN A 78 -24.30 26.80 -12.79
N PHE A 79 -24.84 25.59 -12.61
CA PHE A 79 -24.09 24.43 -12.16
C PHE A 79 -24.31 23.25 -13.11
N GLN A 80 -23.24 22.84 -13.77
CA GLN A 80 -23.25 21.67 -14.64
C GLN A 80 -22.39 20.57 -14.03
N LEU A 81 -23.05 19.46 -13.70
CA LEU A 81 -22.40 18.22 -13.29
C LEU A 81 -22.21 17.35 -14.53
N ASP A 82 -20.98 16.92 -14.77
CA ASP A 82 -20.61 15.95 -15.79
C ASP A 82 -19.83 14.79 -15.16
N PHE A 83 -19.94 13.61 -15.74
CA PHE A 83 -19.24 12.41 -15.28
C PHE A 83 -19.14 11.37 -16.39
N ASP A 84 -18.03 10.65 -16.41
CA ASP A 84 -17.64 9.82 -17.56
C ASP A 84 -18.38 8.49 -17.69
N ASP A 85 -19.15 8.08 -16.67
CA ASP A 85 -19.81 6.78 -16.64
C ASP A 85 -21.28 6.85 -16.15
N HIS A 86 -22.15 7.28 -17.06
CA HIS A 86 -23.62 7.28 -16.87
C HIS A 86 -24.25 5.89 -16.76
N TYR A 87 -23.47 4.82 -16.99
CA TYR A 87 -23.98 3.48 -16.80
C TYR A 87 -24.07 3.13 -15.31
N PHE A 88 -23.12 3.54 -14.49
CA PHE A 88 -23.05 3.17 -13.06
C PHE A 88 -23.58 4.22 -12.10
N ALA A 89 -23.87 5.42 -12.59
CA ALA A 89 -24.48 6.49 -11.81
C ALA A 89 -25.51 7.25 -12.65
N ASP A 90 -26.58 7.70 -12.00
CA ASP A 90 -27.53 8.66 -12.57
C ASP A 90 -27.51 9.93 -11.70
N SER A 91 -26.31 10.49 -11.57
CA SER A 91 -26.09 11.59 -10.64
C SER A 91 -26.90 12.81 -11.03
N THR A 92 -27.51 13.43 -10.03
CA THR A 92 -28.31 14.65 -10.21
C THR A 92 -27.87 15.72 -9.24
N THR A 93 -27.99 16.97 -9.65
CA THR A 93 -27.79 18.13 -8.80
C THR A 93 -29.11 18.76 -8.39
N ARG A 94 -29.13 19.35 -7.20
CA ARG A 94 -30.22 20.22 -6.75
C ARG A 94 -29.61 21.43 -6.05
N LEU A 95 -30.19 22.60 -6.26
CA LEU A 95 -29.81 23.82 -5.56
C LEU A 95 -30.80 24.09 -4.43
N ASP A 96 -30.30 24.19 -3.21
CA ASP A 96 -30.99 24.78 -2.06
C ASP A 96 -30.36 26.14 -1.76
N HIS A 97 -31.13 27.09 -1.22
CA HIS A 97 -30.60 28.39 -0.84
C HIS A 97 -31.30 28.89 0.42
N ARG A 98 -30.53 29.58 1.27
CA ARG A 98 -31.04 30.18 2.51
C ARG A 98 -30.55 31.61 2.64
N PRO A 99 -31.44 32.57 2.93
CA PRO A 99 -31.00 33.91 3.28
C PRO A 99 -30.25 33.89 4.62
N ASN A 100 -29.01 34.40 4.65
CA ASN A 100 -28.21 34.56 5.85
C ASN A 100 -27.74 36.02 6.02
N GLY A 101 -28.58 36.84 6.65
CA GLY A 101 -28.30 38.26 6.84
C GLY A 101 -28.31 39.04 5.53
N GLN A 102 -27.17 39.64 5.15
CA GLN A 102 -27.01 40.39 3.90
C GLN A 102 -26.59 39.53 2.70
N HIS A 103 -26.32 38.24 2.90
CA HIS A 103 -25.82 37.33 1.86
C HIS A 103 -26.78 36.15 1.70
N THR A 104 -26.80 35.57 0.51
CA THR A 104 -27.50 34.30 0.24
C THR A 104 -26.49 33.17 0.28
N GLU A 105 -26.72 32.18 1.14
CA GLU A 105 -25.95 30.94 1.13
C GLU A 105 -26.63 29.96 0.20
N TYR A 106 -25.86 29.39 -0.72
CA TYR A 106 -26.34 28.35 -1.63
C TYR A 106 -25.71 27.02 -1.26
N ALA A 107 -26.47 25.94 -1.41
CA ALA A 107 -26.02 24.57 -1.26
C ALA A 107 -26.38 23.79 -2.53
N VAL A 108 -25.36 23.39 -3.27
CA VAL A 108 -25.51 22.44 -4.37
C VAL A 108 -25.44 21.03 -3.77
N GLU A 109 -26.57 20.38 -3.70
CA GLU A 109 -26.70 18.97 -3.35
C GLU A 109 -26.36 18.12 -4.58
N ILE A 110 -25.40 17.22 -4.44
CA ILE A 110 -25.01 16.24 -5.45
C ILE A 110 -25.52 14.89 -4.96
N ASN A 111 -26.53 14.34 -5.62
CA ASN A 111 -26.98 12.98 -5.38
C ASN A 111 -26.35 12.07 -6.42
N TYR A 112 -25.44 11.18 -5.99
CA TYR A 112 -24.70 10.32 -6.91
C TYR A 112 -25.55 9.24 -7.58
N LYS A 113 -26.69 8.88 -6.98
CA LYS A 113 -27.56 7.78 -7.42
C LYS A 113 -26.79 6.59 -8.01
N CYS A 114 -25.76 6.12 -7.30
CA CYS A 114 -24.97 4.99 -7.76
C CYS A 114 -25.90 3.76 -7.89
N LYS A 115 -25.76 3.02 -8.98
CA LYS A 115 -26.46 1.74 -9.13
C LYS A 115 -25.88 0.71 -8.15
N GLN A 116 -26.69 -0.27 -7.75
CA GLN A 116 -26.32 -1.26 -6.73
C GLN A 116 -25.47 -2.43 -7.26
N TYR A 117 -25.15 -2.45 -8.56
CA TYR A 117 -24.47 -3.56 -9.23
C TYR A 117 -23.24 -3.10 -10.01
N GLY A 118 -22.24 -3.98 -10.11
CA GLY A 118 -20.91 -3.64 -10.64
C GLY A 118 -20.17 -2.65 -9.75
N GLY A 119 -18.89 -2.39 -10.01
CA GLY A 119 -18.10 -1.43 -9.27
C GLY A 119 -17.17 -0.69 -10.21
N THR A 120 -17.15 0.63 -10.17
CA THR A 120 -16.22 1.45 -10.96
C THR A 120 -15.91 2.77 -10.26
N LEU A 121 -14.72 3.30 -10.53
CA LEU A 121 -14.29 4.61 -10.08
C LEU A 121 -14.63 5.63 -11.17
N ILE A 122 -15.70 6.39 -10.95
CA ILE A 122 -16.22 7.39 -11.89
C ILE A 122 -15.50 8.72 -11.65
N ASN A 123 -15.09 9.40 -12.74
CA ASN A 123 -14.55 10.75 -12.68
C ASN A 123 -15.69 11.76 -12.79
N TYR A 124 -15.76 12.66 -11.83
CA TYR A 124 -16.77 13.72 -11.76
C TYR A 124 -16.13 15.07 -12.02
N GLU A 125 -16.88 15.91 -12.73
CA GLU A 125 -16.56 17.30 -13.02
C GLU A 125 -17.78 18.17 -12.68
N MET A 126 -17.56 19.25 -11.93
CA MET A 126 -18.57 20.29 -11.75
C MET A 126 -18.04 21.59 -12.33
N THR A 127 -18.79 22.14 -13.28
CA THR A 127 -18.55 23.47 -13.84
C THR A 127 -19.50 24.48 -13.19
N PHE A 128 -18.93 25.57 -12.68
CA PHE A 128 -19.63 26.70 -12.09
C PHE A 128 -19.61 27.87 -13.09
N PHE A 129 -20.76 28.19 -13.66
CA PHE A 129 -20.95 29.34 -14.54
C PHE A 129 -21.35 30.55 -13.70
N VAL A 130 -20.36 31.34 -13.27
CA VAL A 130 -20.64 32.53 -12.46
C VAL A 130 -20.73 33.75 -13.39
N PRO A 131 -21.90 34.43 -13.44
CA PRO A 131 -22.07 35.61 -14.27
C PRO A 131 -20.95 36.63 -14.00
N ASN A 132 -20.36 37.17 -15.07
CA ASN A 132 -19.29 38.16 -15.03
C ASN A 132 -17.92 37.68 -14.50
N CYS A 133 -17.79 36.41 -14.10
CA CYS A 133 -16.56 35.86 -13.49
C CYS A 133 -15.88 34.75 -14.27
N GLY A 134 -16.53 34.26 -15.32
CA GLY A 134 -16.06 33.10 -16.07
C GLY A 134 -16.27 31.80 -15.32
N ASP A 135 -15.74 30.73 -15.89
CA ASP A 135 -16.08 29.38 -15.46
C ASP A 135 -15.03 28.85 -14.50
N ALA A 136 -15.47 28.28 -13.39
CA ALA A 136 -14.62 27.52 -12.49
C ALA A 136 -14.96 26.03 -12.60
N GLN A 137 -13.95 25.18 -12.50
CA GLN A 137 -14.13 23.73 -12.61
C GLN A 137 -13.43 23.02 -11.46
N ILE A 138 -14.09 21.97 -10.95
CA ILE A 138 -13.54 21.10 -9.92
C ILE A 138 -13.70 19.66 -10.35
N TYR A 139 -12.77 18.82 -9.92
CA TYR A 139 -12.67 17.42 -10.31
C TYR A 139 -12.50 16.55 -9.07
N TRP A 140 -13.26 15.46 -9.00
CA TRP A 140 -13.11 14.44 -7.98
C TRP A 140 -13.48 13.07 -8.55
N LYS A 141 -13.29 12.01 -7.76
CA LYS A 141 -13.67 10.66 -8.14
C LYS A 141 -14.65 10.08 -7.13
N LYS A 142 -15.54 9.20 -7.59
CA LYS A 142 -16.50 8.49 -6.74
C LYS A 142 -16.51 7.02 -7.11
N PHE A 143 -16.40 6.17 -6.10
CA PHE A 143 -16.65 4.75 -6.30
C PHE A 143 -18.16 4.50 -6.32
N CYS A 144 -18.71 4.00 -7.42
CA CYS A 144 -20.11 3.63 -7.53
C CYS A 144 -20.28 2.13 -7.74
N GLY A 145 -21.29 1.59 -7.08
CA GLY A 145 -21.67 0.18 -7.11
C GLY A 145 -20.91 -0.70 -6.12
N ASN A 146 -21.33 -1.95 -6.02
CA ASN A 146 -20.79 -2.97 -5.14
C ASN A 146 -20.53 -4.23 -5.97
N PRO A 147 -19.28 -4.70 -6.13
CA PRO A 147 -19.03 -5.83 -7.00
C PRO A 147 -19.35 -7.15 -6.28
N LEU A 148 -20.58 -7.66 -6.47
CA LEU A 148 -21.00 -9.01 -6.06
C LEU A 148 -21.11 -9.99 -7.24
N THR A 149 -21.04 -9.50 -8.48
CA THR A 149 -21.21 -10.31 -9.67
C THR A 149 -19.89 -11.01 -10.03
N LEU A 150 -19.93 -12.34 -10.09
CA LEU A 150 -18.83 -13.18 -10.57
C LEU A 150 -18.71 -13.09 -12.11
N ARG A 151 -17.48 -13.04 -12.64
CA ARG A 151 -17.22 -13.12 -14.09
C ARG A 151 -17.12 -14.58 -14.51
N GLU A 152 -18.15 -15.09 -15.17
CA GLU A 152 -18.12 -16.41 -15.81
C GLU A 152 -17.07 -16.47 -16.93
N GLY A 153 -16.38 -17.61 -17.05
CA GLY A 153 -15.28 -17.81 -17.98
C GLY A 153 -13.94 -17.26 -17.49
N PHE A 154 -13.90 -16.29 -16.57
CA PHE A 154 -12.62 -15.83 -16.01
C PHE A 154 -11.95 -16.93 -15.19
N ALA A 155 -10.68 -17.20 -15.49
CA ALA A 155 -9.89 -18.20 -14.80
C ALA A 155 -8.46 -17.71 -14.54
N VAL A 156 -7.88 -18.19 -13.44
CA VAL A 156 -6.47 -17.97 -13.12
C VAL A 156 -5.80 -19.30 -12.82
N ASP A 157 -4.75 -19.58 -13.57
CA ASP A 157 -3.85 -20.69 -13.27
C ASP A 157 -2.61 -20.17 -12.52
N MET A 158 -2.30 -20.76 -11.38
CA MET A 158 -1.07 -20.50 -10.65
C MET A 158 0.01 -21.51 -11.06
N ILE A 159 1.21 -21.01 -11.37
CA ILE A 159 2.41 -21.82 -11.54
C ILE A 159 3.30 -21.70 -10.30
N TYR A 160 3.46 -22.81 -9.60
CA TYR A 160 4.31 -22.94 -8.42
C TYR A 160 5.19 -24.19 -8.54
N LYS A 161 6.52 -24.06 -8.38
CA LYS A 161 7.49 -25.16 -8.53
C LYS A 161 7.33 -25.96 -9.83
N ASN A 162 7.03 -25.27 -10.94
CA ASN A 162 6.73 -25.85 -12.26
C ASN A 162 5.42 -26.65 -12.36
N TYR A 163 4.59 -26.67 -11.31
CA TYR A 163 3.24 -27.20 -11.37
C TYR A 163 2.26 -26.08 -11.71
N ARG A 164 1.46 -26.29 -12.75
CA ARG A 164 0.37 -25.39 -13.15
C ARG A 164 -0.94 -25.93 -12.58
N GLN A 165 -1.67 -25.11 -11.84
CA GLN A 165 -2.96 -25.46 -11.24
C GLN A 165 -3.95 -24.32 -11.43
N GLU A 166 -5.17 -24.63 -11.87
CA GLU A 166 -6.29 -23.67 -11.85
C GLU A 166 -6.68 -23.41 -10.40
N ILE A 167 -6.59 -22.15 -9.97
CA ILE A 167 -6.91 -21.72 -8.60
C ILE A 167 -8.16 -20.85 -8.56
N ILE A 168 -8.56 -20.28 -9.70
CA ILE A 168 -9.77 -19.47 -9.84
C ILE A 168 -10.51 -19.93 -11.09
N LYS A 169 -11.82 -20.14 -10.97
CA LYS A 169 -12.73 -20.47 -12.07
C LYS A 169 -14.03 -19.71 -11.90
N ASN A 170 -14.49 -19.07 -12.98
CA ASN A 170 -15.66 -18.19 -12.96
C ASN A 170 -15.57 -17.11 -11.87
N SER A 171 -14.37 -16.56 -11.64
CA SER A 171 -14.08 -15.61 -10.55
C SER A 171 -14.30 -16.14 -9.12
N GLU A 172 -14.44 -17.46 -8.96
CA GLU A 172 -14.47 -18.11 -7.66
C GLU A 172 -13.16 -18.85 -7.40
N ILE A 173 -12.67 -18.75 -6.17
CA ILE A 173 -11.44 -19.43 -5.75
C ILE A 173 -11.76 -20.91 -5.56
N ILE A 174 -11.08 -21.76 -6.32
CA ILE A 174 -11.16 -23.21 -6.17
C ILE A 174 -10.43 -23.59 -4.89
N ASN A 175 -11.10 -24.35 -4.02
CA ASN A 175 -10.60 -24.71 -2.69
C ASN A 175 -10.18 -23.48 -1.88
N ALA A 176 -11.10 -22.52 -1.72
CA ALA A 176 -10.88 -21.24 -1.04
C ALA A 176 -10.19 -21.36 0.34
N SER A 177 -10.36 -22.48 1.05
CA SER A 177 -9.67 -22.76 2.32
C SER A 177 -8.14 -22.74 2.23
N TYR A 178 -7.55 -22.98 1.05
CA TYR A 178 -6.09 -22.85 0.87
C TYR A 178 -5.61 -21.40 0.76
N PHE A 179 -6.53 -20.45 0.59
CA PHE A 179 -6.23 -19.04 0.43
C PHE A 179 -6.94 -18.18 1.49
N ASP A 180 -7.47 -18.83 2.53
CA ASP A 180 -8.20 -18.19 3.61
C ASP A 180 -7.32 -17.99 4.83
N SER A 181 -7.05 -16.71 5.09
CA SER A 181 -6.36 -16.16 6.24
C SER A 181 -6.70 -16.81 7.59
N ASP A 182 -7.94 -17.22 7.78
CA ASP A 182 -8.47 -17.59 9.10
C ASP A 182 -8.29 -19.09 9.42
N LEU A 183 -7.72 -19.85 8.49
CA LEU A 183 -7.48 -21.29 8.59
C LEU A 183 -5.98 -21.60 8.61
N ASP A 184 -5.31 -21.32 9.73
CA ASP A 184 -3.85 -21.45 9.94
C ASP A 184 -3.20 -22.76 9.46
N ASN A 185 -3.95 -23.87 9.39
CA ASN A 185 -3.44 -25.18 8.97
C ASN A 185 -3.59 -25.48 7.48
N TYR A 186 -4.29 -24.63 6.72
CA TYR A 186 -4.60 -24.88 5.31
C TYR A 186 -4.10 -23.77 4.37
N VAL A 187 -3.69 -22.61 4.88
CA VAL A 187 -3.17 -21.52 4.04
C VAL A 187 -1.96 -21.96 3.22
N PHE A 188 -1.96 -21.61 1.95
CA PHE A 188 -0.92 -21.93 0.99
C PHE A 188 0.43 -21.33 1.42
N ASN A 189 1.39 -22.19 1.73
CA ASN A 189 2.70 -21.80 2.22
C ASN A 189 3.78 -21.87 1.12
N VAL A 190 4.48 -20.76 0.95
CA VAL A 190 5.56 -20.54 0.00
C VAL A 190 6.90 -20.62 0.73
N ALA A 191 7.63 -21.70 0.45
CA ALA A 191 8.93 -21.97 1.06
C ALA A 191 9.97 -20.88 0.73
N ARG A 192 10.98 -20.73 1.61
CA ARG A 192 12.02 -19.68 1.51
C ARG A 192 12.70 -19.61 0.15
N ASP A 193 13.02 -20.75 -0.43
CA ASP A 193 13.74 -20.91 -1.69
C ASP A 193 12.94 -20.52 -2.93
N ILE A 194 11.63 -20.33 -2.79
CA ILE A 194 10.76 -19.87 -3.87
C ILE A 194 10.65 -18.34 -3.81
N ASN A 195 11.18 -17.70 -4.87
CA ASN A 195 11.16 -16.24 -5.02
C ASN A 195 10.12 -15.77 -6.04
N VAL A 196 9.45 -16.68 -6.75
CA VAL A 196 8.55 -16.34 -7.85
C VAL A 196 7.34 -17.28 -7.87
N ILE A 197 6.15 -16.70 -8.05
CA ILE A 197 4.92 -17.37 -8.45
C ILE A 197 4.41 -16.68 -9.72
N LYS A 198 3.90 -17.43 -10.69
CA LYS A 198 3.25 -16.85 -11.87
C LYS A 198 1.76 -17.11 -11.83
N PHE A 199 0.98 -16.11 -12.17
CA PHE A 199 -0.45 -16.19 -12.39
C PHE A 199 -0.70 -16.02 -13.88
N ILE A 200 -1.41 -16.97 -14.49
CA ILE A 200 -1.86 -16.91 -15.87
C ILE A 200 -3.34 -16.56 -15.82
N LEU A 201 -3.67 -15.34 -16.24
CA LEU A 201 -5.04 -14.82 -16.26
C LEU A 201 -5.58 -14.91 -17.68
N GLN A 202 -6.80 -15.44 -17.83
CA GLN A 202 -7.46 -15.57 -19.14
C GLN A 202 -8.99 -15.70 -19.00
N MET A 203 -9.69 -15.36 -20.07
CA MET A 203 -11.10 -15.71 -20.27
C MET A 203 -11.20 -17.08 -20.98
N LYS A 204 -11.60 -18.12 -20.26
CA LYS A 204 -11.93 -19.42 -20.86
C LYS A 204 -13.35 -19.35 -21.41
N GLN A 205 -13.55 -19.65 -22.71
CA GLN A 205 -14.89 -19.76 -23.28
C GLN A 205 -15.68 -20.82 -22.50
N SER A 206 -16.76 -20.39 -21.85
CA SER A 206 -17.86 -21.30 -21.51
C SER A 206 -18.64 -21.54 -22.80
N ASN A 207 -19.06 -22.79 -23.07
CA ASN A 207 -19.94 -23.06 -24.21
C ASN A 207 -21.11 -22.06 -24.17
N PRO A 208 -21.30 -21.21 -25.19
CA PRO A 208 -22.42 -20.29 -25.18
C PRO A 208 -23.68 -21.13 -25.14
N THR A 209 -24.49 -20.99 -24.10
CA THR A 209 -25.89 -21.36 -24.18
C THR A 209 -26.46 -20.62 -25.38
N ASN A 210 -26.93 -21.38 -26.38
CA ASN A 210 -27.45 -20.90 -27.68
C ASN A 210 -28.75 -20.08 -27.55
N ASP A 211 -28.99 -19.43 -26.42
CA ASP A 211 -30.16 -18.61 -26.22
C ASP A 211 -29.97 -17.31 -27.00
N PRO A 212 -30.87 -17.01 -27.97
CA PRO A 212 -30.76 -15.79 -28.76
C PRO A 212 -30.84 -14.57 -27.85
N ILE A 213 -29.85 -13.69 -27.96
CA ILE A 213 -29.81 -12.40 -27.25
C ILE A 213 -30.96 -11.54 -27.81
N PRO A 214 -31.95 -11.13 -26.99
CA PRO A 214 -33.05 -10.30 -27.47
C PRO A 214 -32.53 -8.93 -27.91
N GLU A 215 -32.93 -8.47 -29.09
CA GLU A 215 -32.66 -7.11 -29.56
C GLU A 215 -33.46 -6.10 -28.71
N GLY A 216 -32.84 -5.66 -27.61
CA GLY A 216 -33.33 -4.61 -26.73
C GLY A 216 -32.29 -4.35 -25.64
N PHE A 217 -31.82 -3.10 -25.52
CA PHE A 217 -30.80 -2.70 -24.55
C PHE A 217 -31.38 -2.76 -23.13
N ILE A 218 -31.23 -3.90 -22.46
CA ILE A 218 -31.56 -4.10 -21.05
C ILE A 218 -30.24 -4.43 -20.35
N THR A 219 -29.87 -3.62 -19.36
CA THR A 219 -28.70 -3.79 -18.50
C THR A 219 -28.87 -4.98 -17.55
N ASP A 220 -28.97 -6.19 -18.10
CA ASP A 220 -29.04 -7.43 -17.35
C ASP A 220 -27.60 -7.96 -17.16
N THR A 221 -27.31 -8.44 -15.95
CA THR A 221 -26.17 -9.30 -15.62
C THR A 221 -25.84 -10.34 -16.69
N ALA A 222 -26.84 -10.85 -17.43
CA ALA A 222 -26.65 -11.73 -18.59
C ALA A 222 -25.80 -11.11 -19.72
N THR A 223 -25.97 -9.83 -20.03
CA THR A 223 -25.20 -9.12 -21.08
C THR A 223 -23.77 -8.89 -20.65
N LEU A 224 -23.53 -8.50 -19.38
CA LEU A 224 -22.17 -8.38 -18.82
C LEU A 224 -21.46 -9.75 -18.75
N LYS A 225 -22.22 -10.84 -18.57
CA LYS A 225 -21.70 -12.21 -18.64
C LYS A 225 -21.25 -12.62 -20.06
N ALA A 226 -21.87 -12.06 -21.09
CA ALA A 226 -21.56 -12.37 -22.50
C ALA A 226 -20.31 -11.66 -23.07
N ILE A 227 -19.74 -10.65 -22.38
CA ILE A 227 -18.59 -9.88 -22.89
C ILE A 227 -17.30 -10.72 -22.81
N PRO A 228 -16.62 -11.07 -23.92
CA PRO A 228 -15.50 -12.03 -23.92
C PRO A 228 -14.20 -11.51 -23.28
N GLU A 229 -14.25 -10.37 -22.61
CA GLU A 229 -13.13 -9.67 -22.02
C GLU A 229 -13.49 -9.13 -20.64
N VAL A 230 -12.48 -8.94 -19.80
CA VAL A 230 -12.62 -8.27 -18.50
C VAL A 230 -11.47 -7.32 -18.30
N ASN A 231 -11.77 -6.10 -17.83
CA ASN A 231 -10.74 -5.11 -17.55
C ASN A 231 -10.23 -5.30 -16.11
N LEU A 232 -8.94 -5.61 -15.99
CA LEU A 232 -8.24 -5.59 -14.71
C LEU A 232 -7.71 -4.18 -14.48
N THR A 233 -8.00 -3.60 -13.32
CA THR A 233 -7.35 -2.35 -12.91
C THR A 233 -5.97 -2.66 -12.34
N LEU A 234 -5.51 -2.05 -11.26
CA LEU A 234 -4.14 -2.24 -10.77
C LEU A 234 -4.06 -3.40 -9.75
N PRO A 235 -3.51 -4.59 -10.10
CA PRO A 235 -3.30 -5.63 -9.11
C PRO A 235 -2.28 -5.16 -8.06
N TYR A 236 -2.54 -5.46 -6.79
CA TYR A 236 -1.67 -5.05 -5.69
C TYR A 236 -1.47 -6.17 -4.69
N VAL A 237 -0.43 -6.04 -3.88
CA VAL A 237 -0.12 -6.93 -2.77
C VAL A 237 -0.01 -6.14 -1.48
N ASP A 238 -0.59 -6.69 -0.41
CA ASP A 238 -0.44 -6.19 0.95
C ASP A 238 0.32 -7.22 1.79
N ILE A 239 1.19 -6.74 2.69
CA ILE A 239 2.15 -7.56 3.42
C ILE A 239 2.12 -7.16 4.89
N GLU A 240 1.71 -8.09 5.75
CA GLU A 240 1.58 -7.82 7.19
C GLU A 240 2.93 -7.57 7.88
N MET A 241 4.01 -8.24 7.42
CA MET A 241 5.36 -8.14 7.99
C MET A 241 6.40 -7.79 6.94
N GLU A 242 6.40 -6.54 6.46
CA GLU A 242 7.35 -6.03 5.46
C GLU A 242 8.83 -6.12 5.86
N ASN A 243 9.12 -6.16 7.16
CA ASN A 243 10.46 -6.38 7.69
C ASN A 243 10.96 -7.82 7.49
N VAL A 244 10.06 -8.78 7.23
CA VAL A 244 10.38 -10.19 6.95
C VAL A 244 10.45 -10.43 5.44
N THR A 245 9.45 -9.96 4.68
CA THR A 245 9.34 -10.22 3.23
C THR A 245 8.94 -8.97 2.47
N LYS A 246 9.52 -8.77 1.27
CA LYS A 246 8.97 -7.88 0.25
C LYS A 246 8.37 -8.69 -0.90
N ALA A 247 7.27 -8.21 -1.45
CA ALA A 247 6.62 -8.78 -2.62
C ALA A 247 6.19 -7.69 -3.60
N TRP A 248 6.23 -7.97 -4.90
CA TRP A 248 5.81 -7.03 -5.93
C TRP A 248 5.44 -7.78 -7.22
N PHE A 249 4.58 -7.16 -8.04
CA PHE A 249 4.20 -7.70 -9.33
C PHE A 249 5.10 -7.21 -10.48
N GLU A 250 5.31 -8.09 -11.46
CA GLU A 250 5.94 -7.82 -12.75
C GLU A 250 5.12 -8.46 -13.89
N GLY A 251 5.11 -7.86 -15.07
CA GLY A 251 4.40 -8.37 -16.25
C GLY A 251 3.43 -7.36 -16.88
N ASP A 252 2.71 -7.81 -17.90
CA ASP A 252 1.92 -6.95 -18.79
C ASP A 252 0.69 -6.33 -18.09
N LEU A 253 0.18 -6.98 -17.04
CA LEU A 253 -1.01 -6.55 -16.30
C LEU A 253 -0.71 -5.78 -15.01
N VAL A 254 0.56 -5.43 -14.73
CA VAL A 254 0.95 -4.74 -13.49
C VAL A 254 0.25 -3.39 -13.34
N ASN A 255 0.04 -2.67 -14.45
CA ASN A 255 -0.64 -1.37 -14.47
C ASN A 255 -2.14 -1.50 -14.82
N GLY A 256 -2.66 -2.72 -14.76
CA GLY A 256 -3.95 -3.09 -15.34
C GLY A 256 -3.92 -3.33 -16.84
N GLY A 257 -5.08 -3.67 -17.37
CA GLY A 257 -5.24 -4.01 -18.78
C GLY A 257 -6.41 -4.95 -19.03
N LEU A 258 -6.64 -5.18 -20.31
CA LEU A 258 -7.73 -6.01 -20.80
C LEU A 258 -7.31 -7.48 -20.80
N ILE A 259 -8.08 -8.33 -20.12
CA ILE A 259 -7.93 -9.77 -20.13
C ILE A 259 -8.93 -10.34 -21.12
N THR A 260 -8.42 -11.08 -22.10
CA THR A 260 -9.20 -11.74 -23.15
C THR A 260 -8.97 -13.25 -23.07
N GLU A 261 -9.33 -13.98 -24.13
CA GLU A 261 -9.02 -15.41 -24.26
C GLU A 261 -7.52 -15.72 -24.31
N LYS A 262 -6.69 -14.71 -24.63
CA LYS A 262 -5.24 -14.87 -24.63
C LYS A 262 -4.71 -14.93 -23.20
N GLU A 263 -3.83 -15.90 -22.94
CA GLU A 263 -3.08 -15.98 -21.68
C GLU A 263 -2.25 -14.72 -21.45
N ASN A 264 -2.48 -14.08 -20.30
CA ASN A 264 -1.67 -12.99 -19.79
C ASN A 264 -0.95 -13.42 -18.52
N VAL A 265 0.35 -13.14 -18.42
CA VAL A 265 1.16 -13.60 -17.30
C VAL A 265 1.44 -12.43 -16.36
N LEU A 266 1.02 -12.58 -15.11
CA LEU A 266 1.41 -11.71 -14.00
C LEU A 266 2.33 -12.47 -13.06
N THR A 267 3.52 -11.95 -12.81
CA THR A 267 4.54 -12.60 -11.99
C THR A 267 4.60 -11.91 -10.63
N LEU A 268 4.41 -12.68 -9.57
CA LEU A 268 4.60 -12.22 -8.20
C LEU A 268 5.98 -12.63 -7.72
N ASN A 269 6.82 -11.62 -7.47
CA ASN A 269 8.17 -11.78 -6.96
C ASN A 269 8.19 -11.62 -5.44
N PHE A 270 9.10 -12.33 -4.77
CA PHE A 270 9.32 -12.26 -3.34
C PHE A 270 10.80 -12.12 -3.00
N LYS A 271 11.09 -11.43 -1.90
CA LYS A 271 12.42 -11.35 -1.31
C LYS A 271 12.33 -11.41 0.21
N CYS A 272 12.92 -12.44 0.81
CA CYS A 272 13.10 -12.50 2.26
C CYS A 272 14.19 -11.52 2.70
N ILE A 273 13.84 -10.62 3.62
CA ILE A 273 14.74 -9.62 4.22
C ILE A 273 15.08 -10.03 5.65
N GLY A 274 14.13 -10.64 6.37
CA GLY A 274 14.27 -11.14 7.72
C GLY A 274 14.01 -12.64 7.85
N LEU A 275 14.01 -13.12 9.10
CA LEU A 275 13.54 -14.47 9.47
C LEU A 275 12.13 -14.37 10.02
N GLY A 276 11.35 -15.43 9.85
CA GLY A 276 9.94 -15.49 10.23
C GLY A 276 9.04 -15.86 9.06
N THR A 277 7.75 -15.67 9.26
CA THR A 277 6.70 -15.89 8.27
C THR A 277 5.97 -14.58 8.01
N SER A 278 5.60 -14.30 6.77
CA SER A 278 4.78 -13.13 6.42
C SER A 278 3.53 -13.58 5.69
N LYS A 279 2.38 -13.02 6.08
CA LYS A 279 1.15 -13.09 5.28
C LYS A 279 1.28 -12.13 4.10
N ILE A 280 0.83 -12.55 2.93
CA ILE A 280 0.79 -11.75 1.72
C ILE A 280 -0.61 -11.90 1.14
N GLU A 281 -1.33 -10.79 1.10
CA GLU A 281 -2.63 -10.69 0.49
C GLU A 281 -2.47 -10.16 -0.94
N ILE A 282 -3.06 -10.84 -1.90
CA ILE A 282 -2.94 -10.57 -3.32
C ILE A 282 -4.32 -10.24 -3.84
N THR A 283 -4.51 -9.04 -4.38
CA THR A 283 -5.82 -8.63 -4.89
C THR A 283 -5.76 -8.37 -6.40
N PHE A 284 -6.71 -8.97 -7.12
CA PHE A 284 -7.00 -8.74 -8.54
C PHE A 284 -8.29 -7.91 -8.64
N PRO A 285 -8.19 -6.59 -8.80
CA PRO A 285 -9.36 -5.73 -8.86
C PRO A 285 -9.94 -5.66 -10.27
N PHE A 286 -11.22 -5.99 -10.41
CA PHE A 286 -11.90 -6.05 -11.71
C PHE A 286 -12.84 -4.87 -11.90
N GLN A 287 -12.85 -4.33 -13.11
CA GLN A 287 -13.90 -3.39 -13.49
C GLN A 287 -15.21 -4.17 -13.64
N TYR A 288 -16.25 -3.77 -12.89
CA TYR A 288 -17.60 -4.32 -12.95
C TYR A 288 -17.85 -5.69 -12.29
N PHE A 289 -16.81 -6.39 -11.81
CA PHE A 289 -16.93 -7.73 -11.21
C PHE A 289 -16.29 -7.79 -9.83
N LYS A 290 -16.66 -8.82 -9.05
CA LYS A 290 -16.09 -9.09 -7.72
C LYS A 290 -14.57 -9.19 -7.80
N ASP A 291 -13.88 -8.38 -6.98
CA ASP A 291 -12.44 -8.49 -6.79
C ASP A 291 -12.08 -9.87 -6.25
N ILE A 292 -10.91 -10.35 -6.65
CA ILE A 292 -10.43 -11.65 -6.18
C ILE A 292 -9.21 -11.43 -5.32
N THR A 293 -9.36 -11.82 -4.06
CA THR A 293 -8.31 -11.72 -3.04
C THR A 293 -7.83 -13.11 -2.67
N LEU A 294 -6.53 -13.33 -2.76
CA LEU A 294 -5.85 -14.57 -2.36
C LEU A 294 -4.89 -14.28 -1.22
N VAL A 295 -4.92 -15.09 -0.17
CA VAL A 295 -3.93 -15.00 0.91
C VAL A 295 -2.94 -16.15 0.81
N ILE A 296 -1.65 -15.83 0.83
CA ILE A 296 -0.56 -16.80 0.91
C ILE A 296 0.36 -16.47 2.09
N VAL A 297 1.07 -17.48 2.59
CA VAL A 297 2.09 -17.29 3.63
C VAL A 297 3.47 -17.52 3.04
N LYS A 298 4.36 -16.55 3.16
CA LYS A 298 5.78 -16.71 2.84
C LYS A 298 6.54 -17.13 4.08
N ASP A 299 7.15 -18.33 4.05
CA ASP A 299 8.12 -18.75 5.05
C ASP A 299 9.52 -18.28 4.64
N CYS A 300 10.15 -17.46 5.49
CA CYS A 300 11.51 -16.99 5.35
C CYS A 300 12.48 -17.64 6.35
N ASN A 301 12.02 -18.62 7.13
CA ASN A 301 12.87 -19.41 8.00
C ASN A 301 13.80 -20.33 7.20
N TYR A 302 14.94 -20.69 7.80
CA TYR A 302 15.81 -21.70 7.23
C TYR A 302 15.15 -23.08 7.34
N ALA A 303 15.31 -23.92 6.32
CA ALA A 303 14.86 -25.30 6.39
C ALA A 303 15.48 -26.00 7.62
N PHE A 304 14.68 -26.79 8.33
CA PHE A 304 15.04 -27.45 9.59
C PHE A 304 16.39 -28.20 9.54
N LYS A 305 16.74 -28.80 8.39
CA LYS A 305 18.05 -29.44 8.16
C LYS A 305 19.24 -28.49 8.30
N VAL A 306 19.10 -27.24 7.85
CA VAL A 306 20.14 -26.22 7.95
C VAL A 306 20.19 -25.65 9.37
N GLN A 307 19.04 -25.49 10.03
CA GLN A 307 18.97 -25.03 11.41
C GLN A 307 19.67 -26.01 12.37
N ASN A 308 19.50 -27.32 12.18
CA ASN A 308 20.20 -28.33 12.99
C ASN A 308 21.71 -28.31 12.79
N VAL A 309 22.20 -28.04 11.58
CA VAL A 309 23.64 -27.90 11.31
C VAL A 309 24.21 -26.63 11.93
N ILE A 310 23.45 -25.52 11.89
CA ILE A 310 23.85 -24.27 12.55
C ILE A 310 23.89 -24.46 14.07
N ASN A 311 22.83 -25.02 14.66
CA ASN A 311 22.72 -25.24 16.10
C ASN A 311 23.79 -26.23 16.61
N ALA A 312 24.04 -27.34 15.89
CA ALA A 312 25.09 -28.29 16.26
C ALA A 312 26.48 -27.66 16.28
N LYS A 313 26.76 -26.73 15.35
CA LYS A 313 28.07 -26.07 15.26
C LYS A 313 28.27 -24.98 16.32
N TYR A 314 27.20 -24.31 16.74
CA TYR A 314 27.23 -23.42 17.91
C TYR A 314 27.48 -24.21 19.20
N GLN A 315 26.87 -25.39 19.32
CA GLN A 315 27.04 -26.27 20.48
C GLN A 315 28.48 -26.79 20.62
N GLU A 316 29.17 -27.10 19.50
CA GLU A 316 30.61 -27.43 19.51
C GLU A 316 31.47 -26.25 19.99
N SER A 317 31.16 -25.02 19.56
CA SER A 317 31.88 -23.81 19.98
C SER A 317 31.73 -23.50 21.47
N ASP A 318 30.54 -23.75 22.04
CA ASP A 318 30.30 -23.55 23.47
C ASP A 318 31.01 -24.59 24.33
N SER A 319 31.16 -25.83 23.85
CA SER A 319 31.90 -26.87 24.59
C SER A 319 33.40 -26.55 24.74
N ILE A 320 34.02 -26.01 23.69
CA ILE A 320 35.43 -25.61 23.68
C ILE A 320 35.63 -24.40 24.62
N THR A 321 34.69 -23.45 24.56
CA THR A 321 34.73 -22.25 25.42
C THR A 321 34.57 -22.64 26.90
N PHE A 322 33.66 -23.55 27.22
CA PHE A 322 33.47 -24.08 28.57
C PHE A 322 34.71 -24.83 29.10
N ALA A 323 35.35 -25.66 28.25
CA ALA A 323 36.59 -26.34 28.61
C ALA A 323 37.73 -25.37 28.94
N ILE A 324 37.86 -24.28 28.17
CA ILE A 324 38.83 -23.21 28.43
C ILE A 324 38.55 -22.54 29.79
N TYR A 325 37.29 -22.23 30.11
CA TYR A 325 36.94 -21.66 31.40
C TYR A 325 37.26 -22.59 32.58
N ILE A 326 37.04 -23.91 32.44
CA ILE A 326 37.44 -24.88 33.46
C ILE A 326 38.95 -24.89 33.66
N ILE A 327 39.74 -24.86 32.57
CA ILE A 327 41.21 -24.82 32.67
C ILE A 327 41.66 -23.56 33.41
N ILE A 328 41.11 -22.39 33.06
CA ILE A 328 41.42 -21.12 33.74
C ILE A 328 41.03 -21.20 35.23
N PHE A 329 39.86 -21.76 35.54
CA PHE A 329 39.39 -21.91 36.91
C PHE A 329 40.29 -22.82 37.75
N LEU A 330 40.72 -23.97 37.20
CA LEU A 330 41.67 -24.87 37.85
C LEU A 330 43.04 -24.22 38.09
N VAL A 331 43.51 -23.42 37.12
CA VAL A 331 44.74 -22.62 37.26
C VAL A 331 44.63 -21.62 38.41
N ILE A 332 43.52 -20.89 38.52
CA ILE A 332 43.29 -19.91 39.58
C ILE A 332 43.23 -20.59 40.95
N ILE A 333 42.52 -21.72 41.07
CA ILE A 333 42.48 -22.51 42.31
C ILE A 333 43.88 -22.99 42.69
N GLY A 334 44.65 -23.51 41.73
CA GLY A 334 46.03 -23.95 41.98
C GLY A 334 46.94 -22.82 42.46
N LEU A 335 46.75 -21.60 41.95
CA LEU A 335 47.46 -20.41 42.42
C LEU A 335 47.05 -20.04 43.85
N PHE A 336 45.76 -20.02 44.16
CA PHE A 336 45.25 -19.78 45.52
C PHE A 336 45.79 -20.81 46.51
N TYR A 337 45.78 -22.09 46.15
CA TYR A 337 46.27 -23.17 47.01
C TYR A 337 47.77 -23.05 47.30
N ASN A 338 48.57 -22.67 46.29
CA ASN A 338 50.00 -22.43 46.46
C ASN A 338 50.30 -21.19 47.32
N LEU A 339 49.48 -20.13 47.22
CA LEU A 339 49.56 -18.94 48.08
C LEU A 339 49.21 -19.28 49.54
N CYS A 340 48.13 -20.04 49.77
CA CYS A 340 47.70 -20.44 51.12
C CYS A 340 48.69 -21.37 51.83
N ILE A 341 49.45 -22.21 51.11
CA ILE A 341 50.43 -23.14 51.70
C ILE A 341 51.79 -22.48 51.98
N GLY A 342 51.97 -21.18 51.68
CA GLY A 342 53.18 -20.43 52.04
C GLY A 342 54.45 -20.90 51.32
N ARG A 343 54.32 -21.62 50.20
CA ARG A 343 55.46 -22.05 49.38
C ARG A 343 55.97 -20.85 48.56
N LYS A 344 56.97 -20.14 49.09
CA LYS A 344 57.68 -19.03 48.42
C LYS A 344 58.23 -19.35 47.01
N LYS A 345 58.33 -20.63 46.62
CA LYS A 345 58.75 -21.05 45.27
C LYS A 345 57.65 -20.93 44.19
N GLY A 346 56.37 -20.83 44.56
CA GLY A 346 55.26 -20.72 43.60
C GLY A 346 55.14 -19.34 42.93
N LEU A 347 55.59 -18.28 43.61
CA LEU A 347 55.48 -16.90 43.10
C LEU A 347 56.40 -16.59 41.91
N ALA A 348 57.45 -17.38 41.68
CA ALA A 348 58.39 -17.16 40.57
C ALA A 348 57.80 -17.46 39.18
N ASN A 349 56.72 -18.26 39.10
CA ASN A 349 56.12 -18.71 37.84
C ASN A 349 54.91 -17.87 37.38
N ILE A 350 54.49 -16.87 38.16
CA ILE A 350 53.35 -16.00 37.86
C ILE A 350 53.50 -15.24 36.53
N PRO A 351 54.67 -14.69 36.15
CA PRO A 351 54.82 -13.97 34.89
C PRO A 351 54.65 -14.87 33.65
N MET A 352 55.06 -16.14 33.76
CA MET A 352 54.95 -17.12 32.68
C MET A 352 53.50 -17.59 32.49
N LEU A 353 52.71 -17.58 33.56
CA LEU A 353 51.30 -17.99 33.55
C LEU A 353 50.39 -16.90 32.97
N ILE A 354 50.68 -15.63 33.28
CA ILE A 354 49.97 -14.48 32.68
C ILE A 354 50.17 -14.46 31.16
N THR A 355 51.40 -14.69 30.69
CA THR A 355 51.71 -14.75 29.25
C THR A 355 51.01 -15.91 28.54
N ILE A 356 50.84 -17.07 29.19
CA ILE A 356 50.07 -18.19 28.63
C ILE A 356 48.58 -17.86 28.56
N ILE A 357 48.01 -17.22 29.58
CA ILE A 357 46.61 -16.79 29.59
C ILE A 357 46.35 -15.75 28.49
N ASP A 358 47.23 -14.76 28.35
CA ASP A 358 47.14 -13.75 27.28
C ASP A 358 47.28 -14.38 25.90
N MET A 359 48.17 -15.36 25.72
CA MET A 359 48.33 -16.10 24.46
C MET A 359 47.06 -16.89 24.10
N ILE A 360 46.43 -17.55 25.08
CA ILE A 360 45.19 -18.32 24.88
C ILE A 360 44.02 -17.37 24.55
N LEU A 361 43.90 -16.25 25.26
CA LEU A 361 42.88 -15.22 24.98
C LEU A 361 43.06 -14.64 23.57
N CYS A 362 44.30 -14.39 23.14
CA CYS A 362 44.60 -13.87 21.81
C CYS A 362 44.24 -14.88 20.70
N ILE A 363 44.48 -16.18 20.91
CA ILE A 363 44.07 -17.25 19.99
C ILE A 363 42.53 -17.33 19.87
N THR A 364 41.80 -17.20 20.98
CA THR A 364 40.32 -17.21 20.95
C THR A 364 39.72 -15.99 20.23
N CYS A 365 40.38 -14.83 20.32
CA CYS A 365 39.97 -13.61 19.60
C CYS A 365 40.23 -13.71 18.08
N LEU A 366 41.36 -14.31 17.69
CA LEU A 366 41.70 -14.65 16.29
C LEU A 366 40.73 -15.68 15.70
N GLN A 367 40.25 -16.65 16.47
CA GLN A 367 39.24 -17.59 15.98
C GLN A 367 37.88 -16.92 15.70
N LYS A 368 37.40 -16.01 16.56
CA LYS A 368 36.12 -15.29 16.30
C LYS A 368 36.18 -14.44 15.02
N THR A 369 37.31 -13.79 14.74
CA THR A 369 37.50 -12.96 13.55
C THR A 369 37.74 -13.78 12.27
N CYS A 370 38.48 -14.89 12.36
CA CYS A 370 38.69 -15.82 11.23
C CYS A 370 37.43 -16.62 10.86
N VAL A 371 36.62 -17.03 11.83
CA VAL A 371 35.36 -17.77 11.59
C VAL A 371 34.34 -16.86 10.86
N GLY A 372 34.25 -15.59 11.23
CA GLY A 372 33.43 -14.60 10.51
C GLY A 372 33.87 -14.40 9.05
N LYS A 373 35.18 -14.34 8.78
CA LYS A 373 35.74 -14.22 7.42
C LYS A 373 35.56 -15.50 6.58
N PHE A 374 35.71 -16.68 7.18
CA PHE A 374 35.60 -17.96 6.48
C PHE A 374 34.14 -18.29 6.11
N ILE A 375 33.17 -17.94 6.98
CA ILE A 375 31.74 -18.07 6.70
C ILE A 375 31.32 -17.15 5.54
N ARG A 376 31.77 -15.88 5.52
CA ARG A 376 31.48 -14.95 4.40
C ARG A 376 32.02 -15.46 3.06
N LYS A 377 33.20 -16.08 3.05
CA LYS A 377 33.86 -16.58 1.82
C LYS A 377 33.27 -17.91 1.33
N ARG A 378 32.81 -18.80 2.21
CA ARG A 378 32.28 -20.13 1.83
C ARG A 378 30.80 -20.11 1.41
N PHE A 379 30.04 -19.08 1.83
CA PHE A 379 28.63 -18.91 1.48
C PHE A 379 28.34 -17.77 0.49
N GLY A 380 29.37 -17.20 -0.14
CA GLY A 380 29.20 -16.22 -1.21
C GLY A 380 28.56 -14.89 -0.78
N LEU A 381 28.72 -14.47 0.47
CA LEU A 381 28.16 -13.21 1.01
C LEU A 381 29.07 -11.99 0.74
N ALA A 382 29.89 -12.03 -0.31
CA ALA A 382 30.75 -10.92 -0.69
C ALA A 382 29.97 -9.96 -1.62
N GLY A 383 29.24 -9.03 -1.00
CA GLY A 383 28.63 -7.90 -1.67
C GLY A 383 28.59 -6.72 -0.70
N GLU A 384 29.35 -5.69 -1.06
CA GLU A 384 29.37 -4.34 -0.50
C GLU A 384 30.20 -4.08 0.77
N SER A 385 31.18 -3.21 0.55
CA SER A 385 32.11 -2.59 1.48
C SER A 385 31.41 -1.62 2.42
N PHE A 386 31.58 -1.81 3.73
CA PHE A 386 31.52 -0.72 4.68
C PHE A 386 32.87 -0.64 5.40
N LEU A 387 33.58 0.45 5.16
CA LEU A 387 34.69 0.90 6.00
C LEU A 387 34.14 1.20 7.41
N PRO A 388 34.95 1.03 8.47
CA PRO A 388 34.54 1.46 9.81
C PRO A 388 34.50 3.00 9.85
N VAL A 389 33.39 3.53 10.33
CA VAL A 389 33.28 4.93 10.76
C VAL A 389 34.00 5.03 12.10
N ASP A 390 34.97 5.94 12.20
CA ASP A 390 35.65 6.30 13.44
C ASP A 390 34.63 6.81 14.46
N GLU A 391 34.66 6.23 15.66
CA GLU A 391 34.13 6.84 16.88
C GLU A 391 35.05 7.99 17.28
N THR A 392 34.52 9.21 17.31
CA THR A 392 35.02 10.27 18.17
C THR A 392 33.99 10.54 19.27
N ASP A 393 34.40 10.23 20.49
CA ASP A 393 33.83 10.77 21.72
C ASP A 393 33.92 12.31 21.69
N GLU A 394 32.86 13.00 22.12
CA GLU A 394 32.94 13.87 23.30
C GLU A 394 31.59 14.54 23.67
N SER A 395 31.30 14.46 24.97
CA SER A 395 30.67 15.48 25.82
C SER A 395 29.13 15.60 25.89
N PHE A 396 28.64 15.16 27.05
CA PHE A 396 27.73 15.86 27.97
C PHE A 396 26.92 17.07 27.46
N SER A 397 25.59 16.94 27.54
CA SER A 397 24.74 17.99 28.12
C SER A 397 23.36 17.43 28.48
N SER A 398 23.12 17.37 29.78
CA SER A 398 21.82 17.20 30.44
C SER A 398 20.79 18.24 29.99
N SER A 399 19.53 17.84 29.77
CA SER A 399 18.36 18.45 30.44
C SER A 399 17.01 17.89 29.98
N GLN A 400 16.12 17.69 30.96
CA GLN A 400 14.65 17.77 30.93
C GLN A 400 13.86 16.72 30.10
N LYS A 401 13.27 15.73 30.76
CA LYS A 401 11.96 15.71 31.46
C LYS A 401 10.78 15.37 30.53
N GLN A 402 10.27 14.15 30.75
CA GLN A 402 8.87 13.69 30.73
C GLN A 402 7.81 14.62 30.11
N PHE A 403 6.95 14.07 29.25
CA PHE A 403 5.49 14.04 29.49
C PHE A 403 4.78 12.94 28.68
N TYR A 404 3.89 12.22 29.37
CA TYR A 404 2.83 11.35 28.87
C TYR A 404 1.64 12.18 28.33
N GLY A 405 0.82 11.59 27.45
CA GLY A 405 -0.56 12.01 27.17
C GLY A 405 -1.00 11.66 25.74
N SER A 406 -1.70 10.55 25.48
CA SER A 406 -3.18 10.46 25.40
C SER A 406 -3.90 11.68 24.82
N ILE A 407 -4.37 11.58 23.58
CA ILE A 407 -5.78 11.50 23.13
C ILE A 407 -5.80 10.70 21.82
#